data_AF-A0A1F5A6H5-F1
#
_entry.id   AF-A0A1F5A6H5-F1
#
_cell.length_a   1.000
_cell.length_b   1.000
_cell.length_c   1.000
_cell.angle_alpha   90.00
_cell.angle_beta   90.00
_cell.angle_gamma   90.00
#
_symmetry.space_group_name_H-M   'P 1'
#
loop_
_entity.id
_entity.type
_entity.pdbx_description
1 polymer ?
#
loop_
_entity_poly.entity_id
_entity_poly.type
_entity_poly.pdbx_seq_one_letter_code
_entity_poly.pdbx_strand_id
1 'polypeptide(L)'
;MKRKIVLGLAASAVLGLSWLVAGQAIPKAGLPVLTTSAGQSTDVTTLNIVLDEAAIAYDYCDVPTPEMVADGVGLGDRKSADTGFYAESHTDLSKYPKGTPFKTVIFAIGASLKGMGASGLTLDGEETRLRKVIEYCKQKKIFVMAVHIGGESKRGPAGSDNERMIDAVAPLADYIVVTKDSNKDGRFTKLSQAKKIPLTEIEYALGLVDIVKQVLQ
;
A
#
# COMPACT_ATOMS: atom_id res chain seq x y z
N MET A 1 29.06 72.14 12.99
CA MET A 1 27.75 71.54 13.34
C MET A 1 27.39 70.52 12.27
N LYS A 2 27.41 69.22 12.60
CA LYS A 2 27.32 68.11 11.63
C LYS A 2 25.86 67.65 11.45
N ARG A 3 25.40 67.63 10.19
CA ARG A 3 24.19 66.94 9.71
C ARG A 3 24.26 65.44 10.04
N LYS A 4 23.16 64.85 10.50
CA LYS A 4 22.92 63.41 10.39
C LYS A 4 21.49 63.15 9.91
N ILE A 5 21.41 62.72 8.66
CA ILE A 5 20.29 61.97 8.09
C ILE A 5 20.45 60.54 8.60
N VAL A 6 19.38 59.94 9.12
CA VAL A 6 19.31 58.49 9.32
C VAL A 6 18.01 58.01 8.68
N LEU A 7 18.15 57.46 7.47
CA LEU A 7 17.18 56.58 6.84
C LEU A 7 17.13 55.29 7.67
N GLY A 8 15.96 54.93 8.20
CA GLY A 8 15.73 53.62 8.78
C GLY A 8 15.51 52.60 7.67
N LEU A 9 16.44 51.66 7.48
CA LEU A 9 16.23 50.47 6.66
C LEU A 9 15.27 49.52 7.37
N ALA A 10 14.16 49.18 6.70
CA ALA A 10 13.33 48.05 7.04
C ALA A 10 14.10 46.76 6.71
N ALA A 11 14.45 45.98 7.74
CA ALA A 11 14.99 44.64 7.58
C ALA A 11 13.82 43.66 7.47
N SER A 12 13.51 43.25 6.24
CA SER A 12 12.57 42.17 5.95
C SER A 12 13.20 40.84 6.37
N ALA A 13 12.79 40.30 7.52
CA ALA A 13 13.16 38.96 7.95
C ALA A 13 12.45 37.93 7.07
N VAL A 14 13.17 37.36 6.10
CA VAL A 14 12.76 36.15 5.40
C VAL A 14 12.90 34.99 6.39
N LEU A 15 11.81 34.69 7.09
CA LEU A 15 11.66 33.44 7.84
C LEU A 15 11.57 32.30 6.82
N GLY A 16 12.72 31.71 6.50
CA GLY A 16 12.79 30.43 5.81
C GLY A 16 12.10 29.37 6.67
N LEU A 17 10.87 29.02 6.30
CA LEU A 17 10.15 27.89 6.86
C LEU A 17 10.77 26.61 6.28
N SER A 18 11.94 26.22 6.79
CA SER A 18 12.47 24.88 6.60
C SER A 18 11.59 23.92 7.42
N TRP A 19 10.54 23.41 6.78
CA TRP A 19 9.86 22.22 7.27
C TRP A 19 10.87 21.08 7.31
N LEU A 20 11.41 20.84 8.50
CA LEU A 20 12.02 19.59 8.88
C LEU A 20 11.00 18.49 8.60
N VAL A 21 11.21 17.71 7.54
CA VAL A 21 10.59 16.39 7.40
C VAL A 21 11.22 15.52 8.48
N ALA A 22 10.72 15.63 9.70
CA ALA A 22 10.96 14.64 10.72
C ALA A 22 10.47 13.30 10.15
N GLY A 23 11.36 12.29 10.11
CA GLY A 23 11.02 10.96 9.60
C GLY A 23 9.71 10.50 10.22
N GLN A 24 8.70 10.23 9.39
CA GLN A 24 7.42 9.73 9.89
C GLN A 24 7.64 8.38 10.56
N ALA A 25 7.07 8.21 11.76
CA ALA A 25 7.17 6.94 12.48
C ALA A 25 6.50 5.82 11.66
N ILE A 26 7.18 4.67 11.56
CA ILE A 26 6.63 3.48 10.91
C ILE A 26 5.46 2.96 11.76
N PRO A 27 4.23 2.87 11.22
CA PRO A 27 3.09 2.40 11.98
C PRO A 27 3.23 0.92 12.38
N LYS A 28 2.61 0.54 13.50
CA LYS A 28 2.45 -0.86 13.91
C LYS A 28 1.08 -1.37 13.47
N ALA A 29 1.03 -2.61 13.01
CA ALA A 29 -0.18 -3.31 12.63
C ALA A 29 -0.20 -4.73 13.23
N GLY A 30 -1.30 -5.46 13.04
CA GLY A 30 -1.50 -6.78 13.65
C GLY A 30 -1.47 -7.93 12.65
N LEU A 31 -1.29 -9.14 13.17
CA LEU A 31 -1.56 -10.41 12.50
C LEU A 31 -2.98 -10.92 12.85
N PRO A 32 -3.65 -11.69 11.99
CA PRO A 32 -3.18 -12.26 10.72
C PRO A 32 -3.28 -11.29 9.53
N VAL A 33 -2.53 -11.59 8.47
CA VAL A 33 -2.37 -10.74 7.26
C VAL A 33 -3.08 -11.39 6.07
N LEU A 34 -3.74 -10.56 5.27
CA LEU A 34 -4.16 -10.90 3.91
C LEU A 34 -3.30 -10.10 2.91
N THR A 35 -2.72 -10.75 1.91
CA THR A 35 -2.13 -10.07 0.75
C THR A 35 -3.08 -10.10 -0.44
N THR A 36 -3.00 -9.07 -1.28
CA THR A 36 -3.79 -8.98 -2.50
C THR A 36 -3.10 -8.14 -3.56
N SER A 37 -3.43 -8.42 -4.82
CA SER A 37 -3.07 -7.54 -5.94
C SER A 37 -4.10 -6.43 -6.11
N ALA A 38 -3.63 -5.26 -6.53
CA ALA A 38 -4.44 -4.19 -7.09
C ALA A 38 -4.04 -3.99 -8.55
N GLY A 39 -4.76 -4.66 -9.45
CA GLY A 39 -4.49 -4.69 -10.89
C GLY A 39 -3.86 -5.97 -11.45
N GLN A 40 -3.84 -7.07 -10.67
CA GLN A 40 -3.33 -8.39 -11.12
C GLN A 40 -1.87 -8.38 -11.60
N SER A 41 -1.04 -7.47 -11.10
CA SER A 41 0.41 -7.52 -11.35
C SER A 41 1.09 -8.62 -10.55
N THR A 42 2.23 -9.06 -11.07
CA THR A 42 3.17 -9.97 -10.40
C THR A 42 3.85 -9.36 -9.18
N ASP A 43 3.64 -8.07 -8.88
CA ASP A 43 4.22 -7.42 -7.71
C ASP A 43 3.68 -8.04 -6.41
N VAL A 44 2.49 -8.64 -6.44
CA VAL A 44 1.95 -9.43 -5.32
C VAL A 44 2.76 -10.69 -5.05
N THR A 45 3.33 -11.31 -6.09
CA THR A 45 4.24 -12.46 -5.91
C THR A 45 5.51 -12.02 -5.20
N THR A 46 6.06 -10.86 -5.56
CA THR A 46 7.22 -10.29 -4.87
C THR A 46 6.89 -9.94 -3.41
N LEU A 47 5.70 -9.38 -3.15
CA LEU A 47 5.22 -9.12 -1.79
C LEU A 47 5.12 -10.42 -0.96
N ASN A 48 4.56 -11.48 -1.54
CA ASN A 48 4.44 -12.77 -0.89
C ASN A 48 5.82 -13.36 -0.53
N ILE A 49 6.78 -13.32 -1.47
CA ILE A 49 8.18 -13.71 -1.21
C ILE A 49 8.78 -12.87 -0.07
N VAL A 50 8.52 -11.56 -0.03
CA VAL A 50 8.99 -10.69 1.05
C VAL A 50 8.42 -11.11 2.42
N LEU A 51 7.15 -11.53 2.48
CA LEU A 51 6.56 -12.01 3.73
C LEU A 51 7.15 -13.36 4.15
N ASP A 52 7.42 -14.26 3.20
CA ASP A 52 8.10 -15.53 3.46
C ASP A 52 9.50 -15.30 4.05
N GLU A 53 10.31 -14.44 3.41
CA GLU A 53 11.64 -14.03 3.89
C GLU A 53 11.58 -13.32 5.26
N ALA A 54 10.45 -12.65 5.56
CA ALA A 54 10.21 -12.04 6.85
C ALA A 54 9.73 -13.03 7.93
N ALA A 55 9.47 -14.30 7.56
CA ALA A 55 8.80 -15.30 8.38
C ALA A 55 7.45 -14.82 8.92
N ILE A 56 6.68 -14.12 8.08
CA ILE A 56 5.34 -13.62 8.38
C ILE A 56 4.34 -14.41 7.55
N ALA A 57 3.55 -15.25 8.22
CA ALA A 57 2.48 -15.99 7.57
C ALA A 57 1.34 -15.07 7.10
N TYR A 58 0.72 -15.42 5.98
CA TYR A 58 -0.36 -14.67 5.36
C TYR A 58 -1.36 -15.59 4.66
N ASP A 59 -2.57 -15.09 4.46
CA ASP A 59 -3.45 -15.60 3.43
C ASP A 59 -3.31 -14.74 2.18
N TYR A 60 -3.53 -15.32 1.01
CA TYR A 60 -3.43 -14.62 -0.26
C TYR A 60 -4.69 -14.85 -1.07
N CYS A 61 -5.26 -13.76 -1.57
CA CYS A 61 -6.22 -13.78 -2.64
C CYS A 61 -5.86 -12.70 -3.65
N ASP A 62 -5.88 -13.02 -4.94
CA ASP A 62 -5.60 -12.05 -6.00
C ASP A 62 -6.73 -11.02 -6.18
N VAL A 63 -8.00 -11.44 -6.00
CA VAL A 63 -9.19 -10.58 -6.13
C VAL A 63 -10.19 -10.71 -4.97
N PRO A 64 -9.78 -10.47 -3.71
CA PRO A 64 -10.67 -10.59 -2.56
C PRO A 64 -11.88 -9.66 -2.70
N THR A 65 -13.02 -10.14 -2.21
CA THR A 65 -14.23 -9.35 -1.96
C THR A 65 -14.32 -8.97 -0.49
N PRO A 66 -15.14 -7.98 -0.10
CA PRO A 66 -15.38 -7.68 1.31
C PRO A 66 -15.87 -8.88 2.12
N GLU A 67 -16.64 -9.78 1.52
CA GLU A 67 -17.10 -11.03 2.14
C GLU A 67 -15.93 -11.95 2.47
N MET A 68 -14.99 -12.12 1.54
CA MET A 68 -13.79 -12.93 1.79
C MET A 68 -12.91 -12.36 2.88
N VAL A 69 -12.79 -11.02 2.96
CA VAL A 69 -12.08 -10.37 4.07
C VAL A 69 -12.83 -10.57 5.39
N ALA A 70 -14.18 -10.55 5.35
CA ALA A 70 -15.02 -10.79 6.51
C ALA A 70 -14.93 -12.21 7.05
N ASP A 71 -14.77 -13.19 6.15
CA ASP A 71 -14.59 -14.60 6.52
C ASP A 71 -13.25 -14.87 7.20
N GLY A 72 -12.30 -13.93 7.13
CA GLY A 72 -11.03 -14.02 7.85
C GLY A 72 -10.12 -15.14 7.35
N VAL A 73 -9.28 -15.66 8.24
CA VAL A 73 -8.29 -16.70 7.92
C VAL A 73 -8.98 -17.92 7.29
N GLY A 74 -8.39 -18.44 6.22
CA GLY A 74 -8.92 -19.51 5.39
C GLY A 74 -9.89 -19.04 4.31
N LEU A 75 -10.20 -17.75 4.22
CA LEU A 75 -10.98 -17.13 3.14
C LEU A 75 -12.33 -17.84 2.86
N GLY A 76 -12.97 -18.34 3.92
CA GLY A 76 -14.24 -19.08 3.84
C GLY A 76 -14.15 -20.41 3.06
N ASP A 77 -12.98 -21.08 3.07
CA ASP A 77 -12.72 -22.35 2.38
C ASP A 77 -12.86 -22.29 0.84
N ARG A 78 -12.88 -21.09 0.27
CA ARG A 78 -12.93 -20.90 -1.19
C ARG A 78 -11.64 -21.38 -1.84
N LYS A 79 -11.77 -22.11 -2.95
CA LYS A 79 -10.64 -22.70 -3.69
C LYS A 79 -10.48 -22.03 -5.04
N SER A 80 -9.23 -21.94 -5.50
CA SER A 80 -8.93 -21.32 -6.80
C SER A 80 -9.59 -22.03 -7.98
N ALA A 81 -9.77 -23.35 -7.88
CA ALA A 81 -10.40 -24.16 -8.92
C ALA A 81 -11.89 -23.83 -9.17
N ASP A 82 -12.58 -23.28 -8.17
CA ASP A 82 -14.04 -23.15 -8.18
C ASP A 82 -14.52 -21.70 -8.39
N THR A 83 -13.58 -20.75 -8.46
CA THR A 83 -13.90 -19.32 -8.27
C THR A 83 -13.44 -18.42 -9.42
N GLY A 84 -12.58 -18.90 -10.31
CA GLY A 84 -11.98 -18.09 -11.37
C GLY A 84 -10.95 -17.08 -10.88
N PHE A 85 -10.56 -17.19 -9.60
CA PHE A 85 -9.55 -16.38 -8.96
C PHE A 85 -8.63 -17.25 -8.10
N TYR A 86 -7.51 -16.72 -7.65
CA TYR A 86 -6.57 -17.45 -6.80
C TYR A 86 -6.80 -17.13 -5.31
N ALA A 87 -6.92 -18.17 -4.48
CA ALA A 87 -7.04 -18.07 -3.04
C ALA A 87 -6.28 -19.21 -2.34
N GLU A 88 -5.45 -18.85 -1.36
CA GLU A 88 -4.69 -19.79 -0.54
C GLU A 88 -4.45 -19.24 0.86
N SER A 89 -4.16 -20.14 1.81
CA SER A 89 -3.88 -19.79 3.20
C SER A 89 -2.55 -20.40 3.61
N HIS A 90 -1.60 -19.54 3.99
CA HIS A 90 -0.32 -19.93 4.58
C HIS A 90 -0.26 -19.60 6.08
N THR A 91 -1.36 -19.10 6.64
CA THR A 91 -1.49 -18.80 8.06
C THR A 91 -1.39 -20.08 8.91
N ASP A 92 -0.64 -20.03 10.01
CA ASP A 92 -0.62 -21.09 11.01
C ASP A 92 -2.00 -21.23 11.68
N LEU A 93 -2.77 -22.23 11.24
CA LEU A 93 -4.13 -22.48 11.71
C LEU A 93 -4.19 -22.94 13.18
N SER A 94 -3.07 -23.40 13.76
CA SER A 94 -3.02 -23.70 15.19
C SER A 94 -3.02 -22.43 16.04
N LYS A 95 -2.45 -21.34 15.50
CA LYS A 95 -2.38 -20.03 16.15
C LYS A 95 -3.56 -19.12 15.79
N TYR A 96 -3.98 -19.16 14.53
CA TYR A 96 -5.11 -18.40 14.01
C TYR A 96 -6.07 -19.35 13.28
N PRO A 97 -7.05 -19.94 13.99
CA PRO A 97 -8.02 -20.83 13.39
C PRO A 97 -8.79 -20.16 12.25
N LYS A 98 -9.35 -20.97 11.33
CA LYS A 98 -10.23 -20.47 10.26
C LYS A 98 -11.33 -19.57 10.82
N GLY A 99 -11.65 -18.49 10.14
CA GLY A 99 -12.59 -17.48 10.63
C GLY A 99 -11.95 -16.37 11.47
N THR A 100 -10.67 -16.48 11.84
CA THR A 100 -9.99 -15.42 12.60
C THR A 100 -9.95 -14.13 11.78
N PRO A 101 -10.47 -13.00 12.27
CA PRO A 101 -10.48 -11.76 11.51
C PRO A 101 -9.07 -11.26 11.21
N PHE A 102 -8.79 -10.93 9.95
CA PHE A 102 -7.56 -10.26 9.56
C PHE A 102 -7.38 -8.96 10.33
N LYS A 103 -6.13 -8.64 10.64
CA LYS A 103 -5.75 -7.36 11.27
C LYS A 103 -5.04 -6.44 10.29
N THR A 104 -4.52 -6.98 9.21
CA THR A 104 -3.84 -6.23 8.16
C THR A 104 -4.20 -6.76 6.77
N VAL A 105 -4.42 -5.87 5.81
CA VAL A 105 -4.43 -6.18 4.37
C VAL A 105 -3.31 -5.40 3.68
N ILE A 106 -2.47 -6.11 2.93
CA ILE A 106 -1.38 -5.51 2.15
C ILE A 106 -1.72 -5.59 0.66
N PHE A 107 -1.82 -4.45 0.01
CA PHE A 107 -2.10 -4.32 -1.41
C PHE A 107 -0.81 -4.09 -2.19
N ALA A 108 -0.43 -5.05 -3.03
CA ALA A 108 0.59 -4.83 -4.06
C ALA A 108 -0.04 -4.11 -5.26
N ILE A 109 0.35 -2.86 -5.47
CA ILE A 109 -0.19 -1.98 -6.49
C ILE A 109 0.61 -2.14 -7.79
N GLY A 110 -0.09 -2.53 -8.84
CA GLY A 110 0.42 -2.57 -10.21
C GLY A 110 -0.60 -3.23 -11.13
N ALA A 111 -0.79 -2.66 -12.30
CA ALA A 111 -1.73 -3.15 -13.30
C ALA A 111 -1.07 -4.05 -14.35
N SER A 112 -1.72 -5.17 -14.66
CA SER A 112 -1.39 -6.10 -15.73
C SER A 112 -2.64 -6.36 -16.54
N LEU A 113 -2.79 -5.71 -17.71
CA LEU A 113 -3.95 -5.92 -18.58
C LEU A 113 -4.16 -7.39 -18.96
N LYS A 114 -3.06 -8.14 -19.15
CA LYS A 114 -3.11 -9.57 -19.40
C LYS A 114 -3.65 -10.33 -18.19
N GLY A 115 -3.15 -10.02 -16.99
CA GLY A 115 -3.60 -10.65 -15.74
C GLY A 115 -5.07 -10.35 -15.46
N MET A 116 -5.46 -9.08 -15.57
CA MET A 116 -6.85 -8.64 -15.41
C MET A 116 -7.78 -9.31 -16.42
N GLY A 117 -7.39 -9.40 -17.70
CA GLY A 117 -8.18 -10.08 -18.72
C GLY A 117 -8.36 -11.58 -18.44
N ALA A 118 -7.33 -12.24 -17.90
CA ALA A 118 -7.42 -13.65 -17.50
C ALA A 118 -8.35 -13.88 -16.30
N SER A 119 -8.36 -12.94 -15.35
CA SER A 119 -9.25 -12.96 -14.18
C SER A 119 -10.63 -12.34 -14.44
N GLY A 120 -10.96 -12.00 -15.70
CA GLY A 120 -12.24 -11.40 -16.08
C GLY A 120 -12.49 -9.99 -15.54
N LEU A 121 -11.44 -9.28 -15.12
CA LEU A 121 -11.52 -7.95 -14.55
C LEU A 121 -11.46 -6.85 -15.61
N THR A 122 -12.28 -5.84 -15.43
CA THR A 122 -12.15 -4.53 -16.09
C THR A 122 -11.50 -3.54 -15.12
N LEU A 123 -10.94 -2.44 -15.64
CA LEU A 123 -10.36 -1.39 -14.80
C LEU A 123 -11.38 -0.80 -13.83
N ASP A 124 -12.57 -0.46 -14.32
CA ASP A 124 -13.63 0.13 -13.50
C ASP A 124 -14.15 -0.86 -12.44
N GLY A 125 -14.25 -2.15 -12.83
CA GLY A 125 -14.63 -3.23 -11.93
C GLY A 125 -13.59 -3.43 -10.82
N GLU A 126 -12.31 -3.41 -11.19
CA GLU A 126 -11.20 -3.56 -10.27
C GLU A 126 -11.10 -2.38 -9.29
N GLU A 127 -11.20 -1.13 -9.78
CA GLU A 127 -11.25 0.04 -8.89
C GLU A 127 -12.41 -0.04 -7.91
N THR A 128 -13.59 -0.45 -8.38
CA THR A 128 -14.77 -0.61 -7.54
C THR A 128 -14.55 -1.69 -6.47
N ARG A 129 -13.94 -2.82 -6.85
CA ARG A 129 -13.60 -3.90 -5.92
C ARG A 129 -12.63 -3.42 -4.85
N LEU A 130 -11.53 -2.81 -5.26
CA LEU A 130 -10.49 -2.30 -4.35
C LEU A 130 -11.08 -1.30 -3.35
N ARG A 131 -11.90 -0.34 -3.82
CA ARG A 131 -12.56 0.63 -2.95
C ARG A 131 -13.49 -0.03 -1.93
N LYS A 132 -14.30 -1.01 -2.35
CA LYS A 132 -15.18 -1.76 -1.44
C LYS A 132 -14.41 -2.53 -0.38
N VAL A 133 -13.31 -3.18 -0.75
CA VAL A 133 -12.46 -3.91 0.20
C VAL A 133 -11.82 -2.95 1.20
N ILE A 134 -11.24 -1.84 0.74
CA ILE A 134 -10.61 -0.84 1.62
C ILE A 134 -11.64 -0.18 2.53
N GLU A 135 -12.83 0.11 2.03
CA GLU A 135 -13.93 0.65 2.83
C GLU A 135 -14.32 -0.32 3.95
N TYR A 136 -14.46 -1.61 3.63
CA TYR A 136 -14.68 -2.65 4.63
C TYR A 136 -13.56 -2.68 5.68
N CYS A 137 -12.30 -2.63 5.23
CA CYS A 137 -11.14 -2.59 6.14
C CYS A 137 -11.22 -1.41 7.11
N LYS A 138 -11.55 -0.22 6.60
CA LYS A 138 -11.74 0.98 7.43
C LYS A 138 -12.87 0.82 8.45
N GLN A 139 -14.02 0.31 8.01
CA GLN A 139 -15.17 0.08 8.90
C GLN A 139 -14.83 -0.91 10.02
N LYS A 140 -13.99 -1.92 9.74
CA LYS A 140 -13.57 -2.94 10.70
C LYS A 140 -12.25 -2.64 11.42
N LYS A 141 -11.63 -1.48 11.14
CA LYS A 141 -10.32 -1.08 11.68
C LYS A 141 -9.22 -2.12 11.36
N ILE A 142 -9.29 -2.71 10.17
CA ILE A 142 -8.23 -3.54 9.60
C ILE A 142 -7.23 -2.59 8.94
N PHE A 143 -5.95 -2.74 9.29
CA PHE A 143 -4.90 -1.88 8.79
C PHE A 143 -4.67 -2.11 7.28
N VAL A 144 -4.60 -1.03 6.51
CA VAL A 144 -4.39 -1.07 5.06
C VAL A 144 -2.98 -0.57 4.72
N MET A 145 -2.14 -1.47 4.22
CA MET A 145 -0.81 -1.15 3.73
C MET A 145 -0.79 -1.18 2.20
N ALA A 146 -0.39 -0.07 1.57
CA ALA A 146 -0.20 0.04 0.14
C ALA A 146 1.29 -0.13 -0.19
N VAL A 147 1.64 -1.11 -1.02
CA VAL A 147 3.01 -1.30 -1.50
C VAL A 147 3.08 -1.12 -3.01
N HIS A 148 4.03 -0.33 -3.47
CA HIS A 148 4.34 -0.19 -4.89
C HIS A 148 5.84 -0.39 -5.10
N ILE A 149 6.22 -1.62 -5.43
CA ILE A 149 7.63 -2.08 -5.45
C ILE A 149 8.18 -2.38 -6.85
N GLY A 150 7.35 -2.28 -7.89
CA GLY A 150 7.76 -2.54 -9.27
C GLY A 150 8.57 -1.45 -9.96
N GLY A 151 8.86 -0.34 -9.27
CA GLY A 151 9.67 0.76 -9.82
C GLY A 151 8.89 1.69 -10.76
N GLU A 152 9.62 2.56 -11.46
CA GLU A 152 9.09 3.52 -12.44
C GLU A 152 8.42 2.79 -13.61
N SER A 153 8.95 1.61 -13.98
CA SER A 153 8.39 0.78 -15.06
C SER A 153 6.94 0.35 -14.81
N LYS A 154 6.49 0.40 -13.55
CA LYS A 154 5.11 0.09 -13.13
C LYS A 154 4.28 1.34 -12.80
N ARG A 155 4.78 2.56 -13.02
CA ARG A 155 4.00 3.80 -12.89
C ARG A 155 3.28 4.17 -14.19
N GLY A 156 3.90 3.93 -15.35
CA GLY A 156 3.31 4.30 -16.65
C GLY A 156 3.06 5.81 -16.79
N PRO A 157 2.48 6.27 -17.92
CA PRO A 157 2.11 7.69 -18.07
C PRO A 157 0.94 8.06 -17.15
N ALA A 158 0.76 9.37 -16.91
CA ALA A 158 -0.39 9.88 -16.16
C ALA A 158 -1.71 9.40 -16.77
N GLY A 159 -2.61 8.88 -15.93
CA GLY A 159 -3.89 8.30 -16.36
C GLY A 159 -3.80 6.86 -16.89
N SER A 160 -2.62 6.25 -16.90
CA SER A 160 -2.47 4.83 -17.22
C SER A 160 -3.14 3.93 -16.18
N ASP A 161 -3.36 2.68 -16.56
CA ASP A 161 -3.96 1.64 -15.71
C ASP A 161 -3.24 1.49 -14.37
N ASN A 162 -1.92 1.63 -14.36
CA ASN A 162 -1.13 1.60 -13.12
C ASN A 162 -1.46 2.78 -12.20
N GLU A 163 -1.48 4.00 -12.75
CA GLU A 163 -1.83 5.20 -11.99
C GLU A 163 -3.26 5.12 -11.45
N ARG A 164 -4.18 4.51 -12.21
CA ARG A 164 -5.56 4.23 -11.76
C ARG A 164 -5.58 3.30 -10.54
N MET A 165 -4.76 2.25 -10.51
CA MET A 165 -4.64 1.37 -9.33
C MET A 165 -4.04 2.11 -8.13
N ILE A 166 -3.06 3.00 -8.36
CA ILE A 166 -2.50 3.87 -7.32
C ILE A 166 -3.61 4.75 -6.73
N ASP A 167 -4.43 5.38 -7.58
CA ASP A 167 -5.51 6.29 -7.16
C ASP A 167 -6.69 5.57 -6.48
N ALA A 168 -6.85 4.27 -6.75
CA ALA A 168 -7.82 3.43 -6.07
C ALA A 168 -7.40 3.07 -4.64
N VAL A 169 -6.10 2.86 -4.41
CA VAL A 169 -5.58 2.28 -3.16
C VAL A 169 -4.83 3.29 -2.30
N ALA A 170 -3.75 3.90 -2.81
CA ALA A 170 -2.79 4.65 -2.01
C ALA A 170 -3.41 5.83 -1.22
N PRO A 171 -4.34 6.65 -1.78
CA PRO A 171 -4.98 7.73 -1.03
C PRO A 171 -5.84 7.28 0.16
N LEU A 172 -6.13 5.98 0.25
CA LEU A 172 -7.01 5.40 1.25
C LEU A 172 -6.26 4.49 2.24
N ALA A 173 -4.96 4.28 2.06
CA ALA A 173 -4.15 3.44 2.92
C ALA A 173 -3.80 4.11 4.26
N ASP A 174 -3.47 3.29 5.25
CA ASP A 174 -2.93 3.74 6.53
C ASP A 174 -1.40 3.91 6.47
N TYR A 175 -0.74 3.23 5.54
CA TYR A 175 0.70 3.30 5.32
C TYR A 175 1.07 2.99 3.87
N ILE A 176 2.03 3.72 3.33
CA ILE A 176 2.53 3.54 1.96
C ILE A 176 4.02 3.18 2.02
N VAL A 177 4.40 2.14 1.30
CA VAL A 177 5.81 1.80 1.06
C VAL A 177 6.05 1.70 -0.44
N VAL A 178 7.05 2.42 -0.92
CA VAL A 178 7.40 2.43 -2.34
C VAL A 178 8.89 2.29 -2.52
N THR A 179 9.34 1.77 -3.66
CA THR A 179 10.74 1.95 -4.01
C THR A 179 11.00 3.41 -4.37
N LYS A 180 12.22 3.90 -4.14
CA LYS A 180 12.65 5.23 -4.60
C LYS A 180 12.42 5.39 -6.10
N ASP A 181 12.66 4.32 -6.86
CA ASP A 181 12.38 4.27 -8.30
C ASP A 181 10.90 4.52 -8.61
N SER A 182 9.99 3.89 -7.85
CA SER A 182 8.55 4.14 -7.96
C SER A 182 8.14 5.56 -7.58
N ASN A 183 8.96 6.34 -6.88
CA ASN A 183 8.65 7.71 -6.45
C ASN A 183 9.58 8.77 -7.04
N LYS A 184 10.26 8.47 -8.16
CA LYS A 184 11.17 9.40 -8.85
C LYS A 184 10.57 10.79 -9.13
N ASP A 185 9.28 10.86 -9.41
CA ASP A 185 8.53 12.09 -9.70
C ASP A 185 7.95 12.78 -8.44
N GLY A 186 8.20 12.19 -7.26
CA GLY A 186 7.67 12.63 -5.97
C GLY A 186 6.15 12.49 -5.85
N ARG A 187 5.47 11.70 -6.70
CA ARG A 187 4.01 11.55 -6.64
C ARG A 187 3.56 11.01 -5.30
N PHE A 188 4.18 9.93 -4.80
CA PHE A 188 3.82 9.35 -3.50
C PHE A 188 4.15 10.29 -2.36
N THR A 189 5.25 11.06 -2.44
CA THR A 189 5.56 12.11 -1.46
C THR A 189 4.43 13.15 -1.41
N LYS A 190 3.99 13.68 -2.56
CA LYS A 190 2.90 14.66 -2.64
C LYS A 190 1.59 14.09 -2.11
N LEU A 191 1.26 12.84 -2.49
CA LEU A 191 0.07 12.13 -2.03
C LEU A 191 0.08 11.93 -0.51
N SER A 192 1.20 11.44 0.03
CA SER A 192 1.42 11.22 1.46
C SER A 192 1.23 12.52 2.25
N GLN A 193 1.83 13.62 1.81
CA GLN A 193 1.69 14.93 2.45
C GLN A 193 0.23 15.43 2.40
N ALA A 194 -0.42 15.33 1.23
CA ALA A 194 -1.80 15.78 1.04
C ALA A 194 -2.81 14.99 1.88
N LYS A 195 -2.58 13.68 2.04
CA LYS A 195 -3.46 12.78 2.79
C LYS A 195 -3.02 12.53 4.23
N LYS A 196 -1.84 13.02 4.63
CA LYS A 196 -1.19 12.78 5.92
C LYS A 196 -1.00 11.28 6.21
N ILE A 197 -0.64 10.52 5.18
CA ILE A 197 -0.38 9.08 5.28
C ILE A 197 1.13 8.88 5.44
N PRO A 198 1.60 8.10 6.43
CA PRO A 198 3.01 7.75 6.54
C PRO A 198 3.54 7.12 5.25
N LEU A 199 4.71 7.58 4.79
CA LEU A 199 5.39 7.08 3.59
C LEU A 199 6.81 6.63 3.94
N THR A 200 7.16 5.43 3.49
CA THR A 200 8.55 4.95 3.49
C THR A 200 9.02 4.66 2.08
N GLU A 201 10.21 5.16 1.76
CA GLU A 201 10.89 4.87 0.51
C GLU A 201 12.04 3.89 0.75
N ILE A 202 12.04 2.77 0.02
CA ILE A 202 13.09 1.74 0.06
C ILE A 202 13.89 1.74 -1.25
N GLU A 203 15.14 1.29 -1.23
CA GLU A 203 15.98 1.27 -2.44
C GLU A 203 15.43 0.30 -3.51
N TYR A 204 15.09 -0.92 -3.09
CA TYR A 204 14.59 -2.00 -3.95
C TYR A 204 13.63 -2.89 -3.17
N ALA A 205 12.87 -3.74 -3.88
CA ALA A 205 11.77 -4.52 -3.33
C ALA A 205 12.10 -5.32 -2.06
N LEU A 206 13.28 -5.95 -1.97
CA LEU A 206 13.68 -6.73 -0.79
C LEU A 206 13.88 -5.87 0.47
N GLY A 207 14.09 -4.56 0.33
CA GLY A 207 14.08 -3.64 1.48
C GLY A 207 12.74 -3.63 2.23
N LEU A 208 11.66 -4.13 1.59
CA LEU A 208 10.36 -4.29 2.23
C LEU A 208 10.39 -5.32 3.36
N VAL A 209 11.32 -6.29 3.36
CA VAL A 209 11.45 -7.32 4.42
C VAL A 209 11.61 -6.67 5.79
N ASP A 210 12.52 -5.72 5.92
CA ASP A 210 12.75 -5.04 7.21
C ASP A 210 11.57 -4.15 7.60
N ILE A 211 10.86 -3.60 6.62
CA ILE A 211 9.68 -2.76 6.88
C ILE A 211 8.51 -3.61 7.36
N VAL A 212 8.20 -4.74 6.73
CA VAL A 212 7.09 -5.60 7.18
C VAL A 212 7.36 -6.19 8.56
N LYS A 213 8.62 -6.52 8.90
CA LYS A 213 9.01 -6.89 10.27
C LYS A 213 8.75 -5.74 11.25
N GLN A 214 9.19 -4.52 10.91
CA GLN A 214 8.94 -3.37 11.76
C GLN A 214 7.45 -3.03 11.92
N VAL A 215 6.60 -3.33 10.95
CA VAL A 215 5.15 -3.09 11.03
C VAL A 215 4.44 -4.19 11.82
N LEU A 216 4.81 -5.46 11.62
CA LEU A 216 4.01 -6.63 12.04
C LEU A 216 4.62 -7.48 13.16
N GLN A 217 5.84 -7.18 13.61
CA GLN A 217 6.55 -7.84 14.71
C GLN A 217 6.93 -6.87 15.83
#